data_AF-A0AAF0B3L1-F1
#
_entry.id   AF-A0AAF0B3L1-F1
#
_cell.length_a   1.000
_cell.length_b   1.000
_cell.length_c   1.000
_cell.angle_alpha   90.00
_cell.angle_beta   90.00
_cell.angle_gamma   90.00
#
_symmetry.space_group_name_H-M   'P 1'
#
loop_
_entity.id
_entity.type
_entity.pdbx_description
1 polymer ?
#
loop_
_entity_poly.entity_id
_entity_poly.type
_entity_poly.pdbx_seq_one_letter_code
_entity_poly.pdbx_strand_id
1 'polypeptide(L)'
;MNDTLCGKLNILRNHLPDELNKSGELELKQISNYSNYCSSGDCNSELEKITVGFLWLLGQYFTQYPTKGKDTNSTKPFFLYIILWLSHKLNQIANKDFTKINEFYTKHVNNNNKYSKFINDSSTFTNLEEFINKENNLLNIDIEDLSKFYDASKLICNMYGNAAKNQTGETLSNDATSFVQKYKDLNNKYNNEGPLSLQILPALLTDYNNLNKQCSDIPSFSEIAPKISALASEDTSISSIGNRLFTVLSIFGAIAFFLGISYKYSLFEFRKRAQKQQIREKIKNIKKKMNR
;
A
#
# COMPACT_ATOMS: atom_id res chain seq x y z
N MET A 1 -4.01 8.00 -8.01
CA MET A 1 -3.99 7.60 -6.58
C MET A 1 -4.48 8.77 -5.72
N ASN A 2 -4.82 8.57 -4.44
CA ASN A 2 -5.06 9.67 -3.48
C ASN A 2 -4.68 9.28 -2.03
N ASP A 3 -4.71 10.27 -1.14
CA ASP A 3 -4.40 10.16 0.28
C ASP A 3 -5.32 9.19 1.04
N THR A 4 -6.63 9.19 0.73
CA THR A 4 -7.62 8.34 1.38
C THR A 4 -7.29 6.85 1.18
N LEU A 5 -6.90 6.49 -0.04
CA LEU A 5 -6.59 5.10 -0.43
C LEU A 5 -5.22 4.66 0.06
N CYS A 6 -4.22 5.51 -0.05
CA CYS A 6 -2.91 5.29 0.58
C CYS A 6 -3.02 5.18 2.11
N GLY A 7 -3.96 5.91 2.72
CA GLY A 7 -4.32 5.78 4.13
C GLY A 7 -4.78 4.37 4.49
N LYS A 8 -5.49 3.66 3.61
CA LYS A 8 -5.90 2.25 3.85
C LYS A 8 -4.71 1.30 3.88
N LEU A 9 -3.76 1.45 2.95
CA LEU A 9 -2.52 0.68 2.97
C LEU A 9 -1.70 0.97 4.24
N ASN A 10 -1.62 2.23 4.67
CA ASN A 10 -0.94 2.60 5.92
C ASN A 10 -1.62 2.00 7.16
N ILE A 11 -2.95 2.02 7.24
CA ILE A 11 -3.69 1.34 8.31
C ILE A 11 -3.32 -0.14 8.31
N LEU A 12 -3.36 -0.80 7.16
CA LEU A 12 -3.04 -2.23 7.09
C LEU A 12 -1.60 -2.51 7.53
N ARG A 13 -0.63 -1.66 7.19
CA ARG A 13 0.78 -1.81 7.64
C ARG A 13 0.95 -1.73 9.16
N ASN A 14 0.08 -1.03 9.87
CA ASN A 14 0.11 -1.03 11.35
C ASN A 14 -0.31 -2.38 11.93
N HIS A 15 -1.07 -3.18 11.16
CA HIS A 15 -1.48 -4.54 11.53
C HIS A 15 -0.55 -5.62 10.93
N LEU A 16 -0.04 -5.38 9.72
CA LEU A 16 0.85 -6.26 8.96
C LEU A 16 2.06 -5.45 8.46
N PRO A 17 3.06 -5.19 9.33
CA PRO A 17 4.26 -4.42 8.99
C PRO A 17 5.00 -5.05 7.83
N ASP A 18 5.66 -4.28 6.98
CA ASP A 18 6.27 -4.77 5.73
C ASP A 18 7.22 -5.96 5.93
N GLU A 19 7.97 -5.99 7.02
CA GLU A 19 8.89 -7.07 7.42
C GLU A 19 8.13 -8.31 7.97
N LEU A 20 8.40 -9.50 7.42
CA LEU A 20 7.77 -10.77 7.81
C LEU A 20 7.79 -11.07 9.32
N ASN A 21 8.89 -10.76 10.00
CA ASN A 21 9.09 -11.13 11.42
C ASN A 21 8.76 -10.00 12.40
N LYS A 22 8.20 -8.89 11.92
CA LYS A 22 7.86 -7.76 12.76
C LYS A 22 6.37 -7.84 13.12
N SER A 23 6.10 -7.87 14.42
CA SER A 23 4.72 -7.84 14.89
C SER A 23 4.09 -6.47 14.61
N GLY A 24 2.82 -6.47 14.21
CA GLY A 24 2.02 -5.26 14.07
C GLY A 24 1.95 -4.48 15.38
N GLU A 25 1.85 -3.15 15.27
CA GLU A 25 1.54 -2.30 16.41
C GLU A 25 0.15 -2.63 16.98
N LEU A 26 -0.74 -3.09 16.11
CA LEU A 26 -2.11 -3.50 16.43
C LEU A 26 -2.36 -4.91 15.90
N GLU A 27 -3.19 -5.68 16.61
CA GLU A 27 -3.57 -7.01 16.14
C GLU A 27 -4.42 -6.91 14.86
N LEU A 28 -4.23 -7.83 13.91
CA LEU A 28 -4.99 -7.83 12.65
C LEU A 28 -6.51 -7.91 12.86
N LYS A 29 -6.97 -8.60 13.91
CA LYS A 29 -8.41 -8.69 14.25
C LYS A 29 -9.06 -7.33 14.58
N GLN A 30 -8.26 -6.28 14.80
CA GLN A 30 -8.75 -4.93 15.08
C GLN A 30 -9.05 -4.13 13.79
N ILE A 31 -8.77 -4.65 12.59
CA ILE A 31 -9.21 -4.01 11.35
C ILE A 31 -10.74 -3.96 11.26
N SER A 32 -11.26 -2.94 10.59
CA SER A 32 -12.71 -2.79 10.42
C SER A 32 -13.32 -3.97 9.69
N ASN A 33 -14.41 -4.52 10.22
CA ASN A 33 -15.14 -5.65 9.64
C ASN A 33 -14.29 -6.92 9.46
N TYR A 34 -13.28 -7.16 10.31
CA TYR A 34 -12.41 -8.34 10.26
C TYR A 34 -13.17 -9.65 10.03
N SER A 35 -14.30 -9.85 10.73
CA SER A 35 -15.16 -11.04 10.60
C SER A 35 -15.67 -11.31 9.19
N ASN A 36 -15.69 -10.32 8.30
CA ASN A 36 -16.10 -10.50 6.90
C ASN A 36 -15.02 -11.21 6.08
N TYR A 37 -13.76 -11.09 6.51
CA TYR A 37 -12.59 -11.63 5.82
C TYR A 37 -12.01 -12.85 6.55
N CYS A 38 -12.38 -13.06 7.82
CA CYS A 38 -12.07 -14.26 8.59
C CYS A 38 -13.26 -14.63 9.48
N SER A 39 -14.23 -15.37 8.94
CA SER A 39 -15.49 -15.65 9.65
C SER A 39 -15.32 -16.63 10.82
N SER A 40 -14.41 -17.59 10.69
CA SER A 40 -14.06 -18.56 11.74
C SER A 40 -13.24 -17.95 12.89
N GLY A 41 -12.58 -16.81 12.65
CA GLY A 41 -11.66 -16.19 13.61
C GLY A 41 -10.32 -16.94 13.78
N ASP A 42 -10.07 -17.99 12.99
CA ASP A 42 -8.91 -18.88 13.10
C ASP A 42 -7.84 -18.65 12.01
N CYS A 43 -7.79 -17.45 11.41
CA CYS A 43 -6.84 -17.07 10.38
C CYS A 43 -5.47 -16.72 11.00
N ASN A 44 -4.71 -17.75 11.35
CA ASN A 44 -3.53 -17.63 12.21
C ASN A 44 -2.21 -17.78 11.47
N SER A 45 -2.18 -18.48 10.34
CA SER A 45 -0.95 -18.63 9.55
C SER A 45 -0.59 -17.30 8.86
N GLU A 46 0.69 -17.12 8.54
CA GLU A 46 1.16 -15.92 7.84
C GLU A 46 0.46 -15.72 6.49
N LEU A 47 0.25 -16.81 5.73
CA LEU A 47 -0.48 -16.76 4.47
C LEU A 47 -1.95 -16.36 4.67
N GLU A 48 -2.62 -16.86 5.70
CA GLU A 48 -4.00 -16.46 6.02
C GLU A 48 -4.09 -15.00 6.45
N LYS A 49 -3.16 -14.52 7.28
CA LYS A 49 -3.10 -13.09 7.67
C LYS A 49 -2.92 -12.18 6.46
N ILE A 50 -2.01 -12.54 5.55
CA ILE A 50 -1.79 -11.81 4.29
C ILE A 50 -3.05 -11.84 3.43
N THR A 51 -3.69 -13.01 3.32
CA THR A 51 -4.96 -13.17 2.60
C THR A 51 -6.05 -12.26 3.19
N VAL A 52 -6.23 -12.25 4.51
CA VAL A 52 -7.19 -11.37 5.19
C VAL A 52 -6.90 -9.90 4.89
N GLY A 53 -5.64 -9.47 4.94
CA GLY A 53 -5.25 -8.10 4.59
C GLY A 53 -5.58 -7.73 3.13
N PHE A 54 -5.33 -8.66 2.21
CA PHE A 54 -5.67 -8.51 0.80
C PHE A 54 -7.19 -8.37 0.58
N LEU A 55 -8.00 -9.27 1.14
CA LEU A 55 -9.46 -9.21 1.01
C LEU A 55 -10.03 -7.95 1.65
N TRP A 56 -9.46 -7.52 2.78
CA TRP A 56 -9.83 -6.25 3.40
C TRP A 56 -9.58 -5.06 2.47
N LEU A 57 -8.40 -4.99 1.82
CA LEU A 57 -8.09 -3.95 0.83
C LEU A 57 -9.02 -4.00 -0.38
N LEU A 58 -9.34 -5.19 -0.90
CA LEU A 58 -10.33 -5.33 -1.96
C LEU A 58 -11.71 -4.81 -1.53
N GLY A 59 -12.14 -5.13 -0.31
CA GLY A 59 -13.38 -4.57 0.26
C GLY A 59 -13.36 -3.04 0.32
N GLN A 60 -12.22 -2.43 0.68
CA GLN A 60 -12.06 -0.97 0.63
C GLN A 60 -12.13 -0.45 -0.82
N TYR A 61 -11.50 -1.14 -1.77
CA TYR A 61 -11.52 -0.79 -3.19
C TYR A 61 -12.95 -0.76 -3.75
N PHE A 62 -13.73 -1.82 -3.56
CA PHE A 62 -15.10 -1.91 -4.07
C PHE A 62 -16.08 -0.99 -3.34
N THR A 63 -15.82 -0.65 -2.08
CA THR A 63 -16.60 0.37 -1.36
C THR A 63 -16.36 1.77 -1.95
N GLN A 64 -15.11 2.09 -2.29
CA GLN A 64 -14.75 3.38 -2.88
C GLN A 64 -15.18 3.50 -4.35
N TYR A 65 -15.08 2.38 -5.08
CA TYR A 65 -15.35 2.29 -6.51
C TYR A 65 -16.44 1.24 -6.75
N PRO A 66 -17.69 1.52 -6.35
CA PRO A 66 -18.79 0.61 -6.61
C PRO A 66 -19.00 0.52 -8.12
N THR A 67 -19.12 -0.70 -8.63
CA THR A 67 -19.47 -1.00 -10.01
C THR A 67 -20.91 -0.57 -10.29
N LYS A 68 -21.10 0.58 -10.94
CA LYS A 68 -22.43 1.08 -11.36
C LYS A 68 -22.60 0.92 -12.87
N GLY A 69 -23.37 -0.07 -13.30
CA GLY A 69 -23.80 -0.23 -14.70
C GLY A 69 -22.70 -0.62 -15.70
N LYS A 70 -23.00 -0.50 -16.99
CA LYS A 70 -22.12 -0.82 -18.14
C LYS A 70 -20.96 0.18 -18.36
N ASP A 71 -20.68 1.06 -17.40
CA ASP A 71 -19.57 2.00 -17.56
C ASP A 71 -18.23 1.29 -17.38
N THR A 72 -17.29 1.70 -18.24
CA THR A 72 -16.03 1.01 -18.47
C THR A 72 -15.20 0.92 -17.19
N ASN A 73 -15.07 -0.32 -16.70
CA ASN A 73 -14.22 -0.75 -15.59
C ASN A 73 -12.73 -0.44 -15.87
N SER A 74 -12.35 0.83 -15.92
CA SER A 74 -10.94 1.21 -15.83
C SER A 74 -10.51 0.94 -14.39
N THR A 75 -9.75 -0.13 -14.22
CA THR A 75 -9.15 -0.47 -12.93
C THR A 75 -8.40 0.72 -12.38
N LYS A 76 -8.79 1.13 -11.18
CA LYS A 76 -8.24 2.34 -10.58
C LYS A 76 -6.82 2.07 -10.11
N PRO A 77 -5.93 3.08 -10.13
CA PRO A 77 -4.54 2.93 -9.67
C PRO A 77 -4.42 2.26 -8.29
N PHE A 78 -5.43 2.41 -7.44
CA PHE A 78 -5.44 1.75 -6.14
C PHE A 78 -5.37 0.22 -6.21
N PHE A 79 -6.03 -0.43 -7.16
CA PHE A 79 -5.95 -1.89 -7.31
C PHE A 79 -4.51 -2.34 -7.61
N LEU A 80 -3.82 -1.64 -8.52
CA LEU A 80 -2.41 -1.91 -8.80
C LEU A 80 -1.58 -1.89 -7.50
N TYR A 81 -1.78 -0.92 -6.62
CA TYR A 81 -1.01 -0.81 -5.37
C TYR A 81 -1.38 -1.89 -4.36
N ILE A 82 -2.64 -2.37 -4.36
CA ILE A 82 -3.04 -3.56 -3.59
C ILE A 82 -2.25 -4.78 -4.08
N ILE A 83 -2.12 -4.95 -5.40
CA ILE A 83 -1.37 -6.06 -6.00
C ILE A 83 0.13 -5.94 -5.72
N LEU A 84 0.71 -4.74 -5.79
CA LEU A 84 2.12 -4.51 -5.44
C LEU A 84 2.40 -4.79 -3.95
N TRP A 85 1.47 -4.43 -3.06
CA TRP A 85 1.57 -4.79 -1.65
C TRP A 85 1.47 -6.30 -1.45
N LEU A 86 0.48 -6.95 -2.08
CA LEU A 86 0.27 -8.38 -1.97
C LEU A 86 1.48 -9.15 -2.49
N SER A 87 2.01 -8.77 -3.65
CA SER A 87 3.19 -9.43 -4.23
C SER A 87 4.40 -9.31 -3.31
N HIS A 88 4.66 -8.14 -2.73
CA HIS A 88 5.71 -7.97 -1.74
C HIS A 88 5.55 -8.89 -0.53
N LYS A 89 4.32 -9.05 -0.02
CA LYS A 89 4.03 -9.94 1.10
C LYS A 89 4.20 -11.41 0.75
N LEU A 90 3.62 -11.85 -0.36
CA LEU A 90 3.73 -13.23 -0.82
C LEU A 90 5.15 -13.60 -1.25
N ASN A 91 5.97 -12.62 -1.66
CA ASN A 91 7.37 -12.88 -1.99
C ASN A 91 8.24 -13.21 -0.76
N GLN A 92 7.78 -12.86 0.44
CA GLN A 92 8.48 -13.17 1.69
C GLN A 92 8.12 -14.55 2.25
N ILE A 93 7.09 -15.21 1.72
CA ILE A 93 6.68 -16.55 2.15
C ILE A 93 7.62 -17.60 1.53
N ALA A 94 8.27 -18.38 2.38
CA ALA A 94 9.07 -19.53 1.96
C ALA A 94 8.16 -20.71 1.55
N ASN A 95 8.64 -21.53 0.61
CA ASN A 95 7.98 -22.78 0.17
C ASN A 95 6.53 -22.59 -0.31
N LYS A 96 6.25 -21.49 -1.03
CA LYS A 96 4.95 -21.25 -1.66
C LYS A 96 4.75 -22.17 -2.87
N ASP A 97 3.50 -22.56 -3.08
CA ASP A 97 3.04 -23.47 -4.14
C ASP A 97 2.39 -22.72 -5.32
N PHE A 98 2.71 -21.44 -5.46
CA PHE A 98 2.26 -20.52 -6.50
C PHE A 98 3.40 -19.53 -6.82
N THR A 99 3.52 -19.12 -8.09
CA THR A 99 4.46 -18.05 -8.48
C THR A 99 3.75 -16.76 -8.87
N LYS A 100 2.45 -16.83 -9.17
CA LYS A 100 1.61 -15.72 -9.65
C LYS A 100 0.48 -15.39 -8.70
N ILE A 101 -0.02 -14.15 -8.76
CA ILE A 101 -1.14 -13.71 -7.91
C ILE A 101 -2.42 -14.47 -8.26
N ASN A 102 -2.65 -14.76 -9.54
CA ASN A 102 -3.83 -15.49 -9.98
C ASN A 102 -3.87 -16.95 -9.45
N GLU A 103 -2.70 -17.61 -9.41
CA GLU A 103 -2.55 -18.95 -8.82
C GLU A 103 -2.82 -18.91 -7.31
N PHE A 104 -2.24 -17.94 -6.60
CA PHE A 104 -2.54 -17.70 -5.19
C PHE A 104 -4.04 -17.51 -4.96
N TYR A 105 -4.68 -16.62 -5.74
CA TYR A 105 -6.10 -16.31 -5.59
C TYR A 105 -6.96 -17.56 -5.80
N THR A 106 -6.71 -18.29 -6.87
CA THR A 106 -7.48 -19.50 -7.20
C THR A 106 -7.33 -20.56 -6.11
N LYS A 107 -6.11 -20.81 -5.65
CA LYS A 107 -5.80 -21.89 -4.70
C LYS A 107 -6.21 -21.56 -3.27
N HIS A 108 -5.91 -20.34 -2.82
CA HIS A 108 -6.00 -19.96 -1.42
C HIS A 108 -7.21 -19.09 -1.10
N VAL A 109 -7.83 -18.43 -2.09
CA VAL A 109 -9.02 -17.59 -1.88
C VAL A 109 -10.28 -18.24 -2.43
N ASN A 110 -10.37 -18.46 -3.74
CA ASN A 110 -11.61 -18.88 -4.41
C ASN A 110 -12.11 -20.24 -3.91
N ASN A 111 -11.19 -21.19 -3.75
CA ASN A 111 -11.50 -22.56 -3.33
C ASN A 111 -11.56 -22.74 -1.80
N ASN A 112 -11.50 -21.66 -1.02
CA ASN A 112 -11.38 -21.73 0.44
C ASN A 112 -12.63 -21.21 1.15
N ASN A 113 -13.28 -22.10 1.91
CA ASN A 113 -14.52 -21.79 2.64
C ASN A 113 -14.36 -20.71 3.72
N LYS A 114 -13.13 -20.45 4.21
CA LYS A 114 -12.85 -19.42 5.22
C LYS A 114 -13.21 -18.01 4.75
N TYR A 115 -13.19 -17.78 3.43
CA TYR A 115 -13.45 -16.49 2.80
C TYR A 115 -14.82 -16.42 2.12
N SER A 116 -15.66 -17.44 2.30
CA SER A 116 -17.00 -17.54 1.70
C SER A 116 -17.87 -16.33 1.99
N LYS A 117 -17.77 -15.72 3.18
CA LYS A 117 -18.51 -14.49 3.49
C LYS A 117 -18.11 -13.33 2.59
N PHE A 118 -16.82 -13.07 2.43
CA PHE A 118 -16.33 -12.05 1.50
C PHE A 118 -16.75 -12.37 0.06
N ILE A 119 -16.63 -13.63 -0.39
CA ILE A 119 -17.00 -14.05 -1.75
C ILE A 119 -18.51 -13.88 -1.98
N ASN A 120 -19.34 -14.28 -1.02
CA ASN A 120 -20.79 -14.12 -1.08
C ASN A 120 -21.18 -12.64 -1.05
N ASP A 121 -20.58 -11.84 -0.17
CA ASP A 121 -20.80 -10.38 -0.14
C ASP A 121 -20.31 -9.74 -1.45
N SER A 122 -19.23 -10.26 -2.06
CA SER A 122 -18.71 -9.79 -3.36
C SER A 122 -19.70 -9.99 -4.50
N SER A 123 -20.68 -10.91 -4.37
CA SER A 123 -21.76 -11.04 -5.36
C SER A 123 -22.67 -9.80 -5.42
N THR A 124 -22.72 -8.99 -4.36
CA THR A 124 -23.39 -7.67 -4.37
C THR A 124 -22.55 -6.59 -5.06
N PHE A 125 -21.23 -6.82 -5.20
CA PHE A 125 -20.27 -6.00 -5.93
C PHE A 125 -19.90 -6.70 -7.26
N THR A 126 -20.86 -6.83 -8.18
CA THR A 126 -20.69 -7.28 -9.58
C THR A 126 -19.54 -8.28 -9.82
N ASN A 127 -19.85 -9.58 -9.81
CA ASN A 127 -19.00 -10.70 -10.25
C ASN A 127 -17.49 -10.49 -10.08
N LEU A 128 -16.98 -10.59 -8.83
CA LEU A 128 -15.55 -10.51 -8.49
C LEU A 128 -14.68 -11.37 -9.42
N GLU A 129 -15.18 -12.54 -9.84
CA GLU A 129 -14.55 -13.40 -10.82
C GLU A 129 -14.32 -12.69 -12.16
N GLU A 130 -15.32 -11.97 -12.69
CA GLU A 130 -15.20 -11.19 -13.93
C GLU A 130 -14.18 -10.05 -13.77
N PHE A 131 -14.14 -9.39 -12.62
CA PHE A 131 -13.15 -8.35 -12.34
C PHE A 131 -11.72 -8.92 -12.31
N ILE A 132 -11.50 -10.02 -11.59
CA ILE A 132 -10.19 -10.71 -11.53
C ILE A 132 -9.77 -11.19 -12.92
N ASN A 133 -10.71 -11.72 -13.71
CA ASN A 133 -10.45 -12.15 -15.10
C ASN A 133 -10.07 -10.98 -16.03
N LYS A 134 -10.64 -9.79 -15.83
CA LYS A 134 -10.23 -8.57 -16.57
C LYS A 134 -8.82 -8.13 -16.23
N GLU A 135 -8.40 -8.33 -14.98
CA GLU A 135 -7.07 -7.98 -14.48
C GLU A 135 -6.02 -9.09 -14.65
N ASN A 136 -6.38 -10.16 -15.35
CA ASN A 136 -5.55 -11.35 -15.52
C ASN A 136 -4.13 -11.04 -16.05
N ASN A 137 -3.97 -10.01 -16.90
CA ASN A 137 -2.66 -9.58 -17.39
C ASN A 137 -1.73 -9.11 -16.27
N LEU A 138 -2.24 -8.36 -15.29
CA LEU A 138 -1.47 -7.90 -14.12
C LEU A 138 -1.25 -9.06 -13.14
N LEU A 139 -2.27 -9.89 -12.91
CA LEU A 139 -2.24 -10.95 -11.90
C LEU A 139 -1.43 -12.18 -12.32
N ASN A 140 -1.11 -12.33 -13.61
CA ASN A 140 -0.25 -13.39 -14.15
C ASN A 140 1.23 -13.01 -14.24
N ILE A 141 1.60 -11.79 -13.85
CA ILE A 141 3.01 -11.42 -13.70
C ILE A 141 3.56 -12.17 -12.48
N ASP A 142 4.81 -12.62 -12.55
CA ASP A 142 5.45 -13.30 -11.44
C ASP A 142 5.50 -12.40 -10.20
N ILE A 143 5.17 -12.98 -9.05
CA ILE A 143 5.13 -12.29 -7.76
C ILE A 143 6.47 -11.63 -7.45
N GLU A 144 7.56 -12.30 -7.81
CA GLU A 144 8.91 -11.79 -7.58
C GLU A 144 9.12 -10.47 -8.33
N ASP A 145 8.72 -10.38 -9.60
CA ASP A 145 8.89 -9.16 -10.39
C ASP A 145 7.95 -8.05 -9.94
N LEU A 146 6.69 -8.37 -9.66
CA LEU A 146 5.74 -7.41 -9.07
C LEU A 146 6.27 -6.83 -7.76
N SER A 147 6.90 -7.66 -6.91
CA SER A 147 7.37 -7.23 -5.59
C SER A 147 8.44 -6.13 -5.65
N LYS A 148 9.20 -6.06 -6.75
CA LYS A 148 10.28 -5.07 -6.93
C LYS A 148 9.76 -3.64 -7.06
N PHE A 149 8.49 -3.46 -7.44
CA PHE A 149 7.84 -2.15 -7.57
C PHE A 149 7.19 -1.66 -6.26
N TYR A 150 7.11 -2.51 -5.23
CA TYR A 150 6.41 -2.16 -3.99
C TYR A 150 7.01 -0.94 -3.30
N ASP A 151 8.33 -0.85 -3.18
CA ASP A 151 8.99 0.28 -2.53
C ASP A 151 8.68 1.62 -3.21
N ALA A 152 8.68 1.65 -4.55
CA ALA A 152 8.34 2.85 -5.29
C ALA A 152 6.87 3.26 -5.07
N SER A 153 5.95 2.27 -5.08
CA SER A 153 4.54 2.51 -4.78
C SER A 153 4.32 2.99 -3.34
N LYS A 154 5.11 2.49 -2.39
CA LYS A 154 5.08 2.91 -0.98
C LYS A 154 5.52 4.36 -0.83
N LEU A 155 6.58 4.78 -1.52
CA LEU A 155 7.03 6.18 -1.52
C LEU A 155 5.95 7.12 -2.05
N ILE A 156 5.27 6.76 -3.15
CA ILE A 156 4.13 7.54 -3.65
C ILE A 156 3.06 7.70 -2.57
N CYS A 157 2.69 6.60 -1.89
CA CYS A 157 1.69 6.67 -0.84
C CYS A 157 2.12 7.47 0.40
N ASN A 158 3.41 7.44 0.75
CA ASN A 158 3.96 8.29 1.80
C ASN A 158 3.84 9.77 1.41
N MET A 159 4.19 10.13 0.18
CA MET A 159 4.04 11.51 -0.34
C MET A 159 2.58 11.98 -0.31
N TYR A 160 1.62 11.17 -0.78
CA TYR A 160 0.19 11.50 -0.66
C TYR A 160 -0.23 11.73 0.80
N GLY A 161 0.23 10.88 1.72
CA GLY A 161 -0.07 11.02 3.14
C GLY A 161 0.55 12.24 3.80
N ASN A 162 1.78 12.60 3.43
CA ASN A 162 2.50 13.76 3.95
C ASN A 162 1.89 15.06 3.39
N ALA A 163 1.60 15.10 2.09
CA ALA A 163 0.93 16.23 1.44
C ALA A 163 -0.44 16.51 2.07
N ALA A 164 -1.27 15.49 2.30
CA ALA A 164 -2.58 15.65 2.95
C ALA A 164 -2.50 16.18 4.39
N LYS A 165 -1.36 15.97 5.07
CA LYS A 165 -1.10 16.50 6.42
C LYS A 165 -0.48 17.90 6.41
N ASN A 166 -0.29 18.52 5.24
CA ASN A 166 0.51 19.74 5.06
C ASN A 166 1.92 19.60 5.66
N GLN A 167 2.48 18.39 5.66
CA GLN A 167 3.87 18.16 6.05
C GLN A 167 4.73 18.46 4.83
N THR A 168 5.09 19.74 4.69
CA THR A 168 5.85 20.28 3.55
C THR A 168 7.35 20.36 3.84
N GLY A 169 8.16 20.55 2.80
CA GLY A 169 9.61 20.74 2.90
C GLY A 169 10.45 19.47 2.72
N GLU A 170 11.50 19.32 3.52
CA GLU A 170 12.60 18.37 3.29
C GLU A 170 12.13 16.90 3.19
N THR A 171 11.14 16.49 3.99
CA THR A 171 10.63 15.11 3.97
C THR A 171 9.99 14.75 2.63
N LEU A 172 9.15 15.61 2.05
CA LEU A 172 8.54 15.38 0.73
C LEU A 172 9.61 15.38 -0.37
N SER A 173 10.58 16.30 -0.30
CA SER A 173 11.69 16.36 -1.24
C SER A 173 12.57 15.10 -1.20
N ASN A 174 12.81 14.54 -0.02
CA ASN A 174 13.60 13.32 0.16
C ASN A 174 12.85 12.08 -0.35
N ASP A 175 11.55 11.96 -0.06
CA ASP A 175 10.70 10.89 -0.61
C ASP A 175 10.62 10.98 -2.14
N ALA A 176 10.49 12.18 -2.70
CA ALA A 176 10.48 12.43 -4.14
C ALA A 176 11.81 12.01 -4.79
N THR A 177 12.94 12.42 -4.21
CA THR A 177 14.28 12.03 -4.69
C THR A 177 14.45 10.51 -4.67
N SER A 178 14.08 9.88 -3.56
CA SER A 178 14.13 8.41 -3.40
C SER A 178 13.23 7.70 -4.42
N PHE A 179 12.06 8.26 -4.71
CA PHE A 179 11.15 7.72 -5.71
C PHE A 179 11.76 7.81 -7.11
N VAL A 180 12.28 8.97 -7.52
CA VAL A 180 12.87 9.15 -8.85
C VAL A 180 14.08 8.23 -9.05
N GLN A 181 14.90 8.03 -8.02
CA GLN A 181 16.00 7.08 -8.06
C GLN A 181 15.49 5.65 -8.31
N LYS A 182 14.58 5.15 -7.46
CA LYS A 182 14.00 3.80 -7.62
C LYS A 182 13.29 3.64 -8.96
N TYR A 183 12.56 4.66 -9.42
CA TYR A 183 11.87 4.64 -10.69
C TYR A 183 12.86 4.46 -11.85
N LYS A 184 13.98 5.19 -11.84
CA LYS A 184 15.01 5.05 -12.88
C LYS A 184 15.63 3.65 -12.88
N ASP A 185 15.94 3.10 -11.71
CA ASP A 185 16.49 1.75 -11.60
C ASP A 185 15.51 0.71 -12.15
N LEU A 186 14.23 0.82 -11.80
CA LEU A 186 13.17 -0.02 -12.32
C LEU A 186 13.00 0.17 -13.83
N ASN A 187 12.98 1.39 -14.32
CA ASN A 187 12.82 1.68 -15.75
C ASN A 187 13.99 1.14 -16.57
N ASN A 188 15.23 1.27 -16.10
CA ASN A 188 16.40 0.75 -16.80
C ASN A 188 16.38 -0.78 -16.88
N LYS A 189 15.90 -1.44 -15.82
CA LYS A 189 15.81 -2.90 -15.77
C LYS A 189 14.62 -3.44 -16.58
N TYR A 190 13.47 -2.78 -16.50
CA TYR A 190 12.18 -3.32 -16.94
C TYR A 190 11.58 -2.64 -18.18
N ASN A 191 12.22 -1.63 -18.79
CA ASN A 191 11.66 -0.87 -19.92
C ASN A 191 11.14 -1.71 -21.09
N ASN A 192 11.70 -2.90 -21.33
CA ASN A 192 11.33 -3.80 -22.41
C ASN A 192 10.52 -5.03 -21.93
N GLU A 193 10.17 -5.12 -20.65
CA GLU A 193 9.52 -6.29 -20.04
C GLU A 193 7.98 -6.20 -20.06
N GLY A 194 7.39 -6.16 -21.25
CA GLY A 194 5.96 -6.43 -21.48
C GLY A 194 4.99 -5.66 -20.54
N PRO A 195 4.06 -6.34 -19.82
CA PRO A 195 3.10 -5.68 -18.94
C PRO A 195 3.71 -4.79 -17.84
N LEU A 196 4.93 -5.08 -17.38
CA LEU A 196 5.62 -4.30 -16.35
C LEU A 196 5.92 -2.88 -16.85
N SER A 197 6.45 -2.74 -18.07
CA SER A 197 6.73 -1.44 -18.68
C SER A 197 5.50 -0.75 -19.25
N LEU A 198 4.50 -1.51 -19.68
CA LEU A 198 3.30 -0.94 -20.32
C LEU A 198 2.22 -0.53 -19.31
N GLN A 199 2.19 -1.11 -18.11
CA GLN A 199 1.14 -0.83 -17.11
C GLN A 199 1.68 -0.21 -15.82
N ILE A 200 2.72 -0.79 -15.21
CA ILE A 200 3.13 -0.42 -13.85
C ILE A 200 3.94 0.87 -13.83
N LEU A 201 5.02 0.94 -14.63
CA LEU A 201 5.88 2.14 -14.70
C LEU A 201 5.08 3.41 -15.09
N PRO A 202 4.24 3.40 -16.15
CA PRO A 202 3.43 4.55 -16.50
C PRO A 202 2.45 4.96 -15.40
N ALA A 203 1.86 4.00 -14.68
CA ALA A 203 0.95 4.29 -13.57
C ALA A 203 1.67 4.98 -12.40
N LEU A 204 2.84 4.47 -12.00
CA LEU A 204 3.66 5.07 -10.94
C LEU A 204 4.10 6.51 -11.32
N LEU A 205 4.59 6.70 -12.54
CA LEU A 205 5.01 8.02 -13.02
C LEU A 205 3.83 8.99 -13.10
N THR A 206 2.67 8.52 -13.58
CA THR A 206 1.45 9.33 -13.64
C THR A 206 1.00 9.76 -12.25
N ASP A 207 0.99 8.85 -11.28
CA ASP A 207 0.61 9.18 -9.90
C ASP A 207 1.59 10.15 -9.24
N TYR A 208 2.89 10.03 -9.52
CA TYR A 208 3.91 11.00 -9.09
C TYR A 208 3.70 12.39 -9.73
N ASN A 209 3.46 12.45 -11.03
CA ASN A 209 3.21 13.72 -11.72
C ASN A 209 1.93 14.39 -11.23
N ASN A 210 0.90 13.60 -10.89
CA ASN A 210 -0.32 14.12 -10.27
C ASN A 210 -0.06 14.70 -8.87
N LEU A 211 0.80 14.04 -8.07
CA LEU A 211 1.26 14.57 -6.78
C LEU A 211 1.99 15.90 -6.92
N ASN A 212 2.97 15.97 -7.82
CA ASN A 212 3.72 17.19 -8.10
C ASN A 212 2.80 18.35 -8.52
N LYS A 213 1.78 18.09 -9.34
CA LYS A 213 0.78 19.12 -9.70
C LYS A 213 -0.06 19.59 -8.51
N GLN A 214 -0.32 18.72 -7.53
CA GLN A 214 -1.13 19.04 -6.36
C GLN A 214 -0.32 19.67 -5.22
N CYS A 215 0.99 19.46 -5.18
CA CYS A 215 1.89 19.93 -4.14
C CYS A 215 3.20 20.45 -4.75
N SER A 216 3.36 21.78 -4.77
CA SER A 216 4.52 22.45 -5.38
C SER A 216 5.87 22.13 -4.72
N ASP A 217 5.85 21.65 -3.48
CA ASP A 217 7.07 21.27 -2.74
C ASP A 217 7.63 19.91 -3.19
N ILE A 218 6.86 19.13 -3.93
CA ILE A 218 7.35 17.92 -4.60
C ILE A 218 8.00 18.37 -5.90
N PRO A 219 9.32 18.19 -6.10
CA PRO A 219 9.95 18.63 -7.34
C PRO A 219 9.48 17.80 -8.54
N SER A 220 9.48 18.37 -9.73
CA SER A 220 9.04 17.63 -10.91
C SER A 220 10.02 16.50 -11.27
N PHE A 221 9.55 15.46 -11.96
CA PHE A 221 10.41 14.35 -12.36
C PHE A 221 11.59 14.85 -13.23
N SER A 222 11.30 15.79 -14.12
CA SER A 222 12.29 16.42 -15.02
C SER A 222 13.34 17.25 -14.28
N GLU A 223 13.05 17.77 -13.09
CA GLU A 223 14.03 18.50 -12.27
C GLU A 223 15.00 17.57 -11.54
N ILE A 224 14.50 16.43 -11.03
CA ILE A 224 15.30 15.51 -10.21
C ILE A 224 16.08 14.52 -11.09
N ALA A 225 15.47 13.99 -12.14
CA ALA A 225 16.05 12.89 -12.92
C ALA A 225 17.43 13.21 -13.53
N PRO A 226 17.69 14.41 -14.10
CA PRO A 226 19.01 14.80 -14.59
C PRO A 226 20.04 14.93 -13.47
N LYS A 227 19.66 15.50 -12.31
CA LYS A 227 20.55 15.65 -11.16
C LYS A 227 21.05 14.30 -10.65
N ILE A 228 20.15 13.32 -10.56
CA ILE A 228 20.52 11.95 -10.19
C ILE A 228 21.44 11.32 -11.23
N SER A 229 21.23 11.55 -12.53
CA SER A 229 22.13 11.05 -13.58
C SER A 229 23.53 11.67 -13.46
N ALA A 230 23.62 12.97 -13.21
CA ALA A 230 24.88 13.68 -13.05
C ALA A 230 25.68 13.14 -11.85
N LEU A 231 25.03 12.99 -10.68
CA LEU A 231 25.66 12.42 -9.49
C LEU A 231 26.19 11.00 -9.73
N ALA A 232 25.43 10.14 -10.42
CA ALA A 232 25.89 8.80 -10.76
C ALA A 232 27.10 8.80 -11.71
N SER A 233 27.15 9.73 -12.67
CA SER A 233 28.29 9.87 -13.59
C SER A 233 29.54 10.43 -12.91
N GLU A 234 29.37 11.29 -11.91
CA GLU A 234 30.45 11.91 -11.15
C GLU A 234 31.05 10.90 -10.14
N ASP A 235 30.21 10.12 -9.45
CA ASP A 235 30.67 9.00 -8.60
C ASP A 235 31.39 7.89 -9.41
N THR A 236 31.03 7.70 -10.68
CA THR A 236 31.77 6.80 -11.58
C THR A 236 33.16 7.36 -11.93
N SER A 237 33.35 8.68 -11.86
CA SER A 237 34.65 9.35 -12.05
C SER A 237 35.48 9.50 -10.77
N ILE A 238 34.87 9.40 -9.58
CA ILE A 238 35.52 9.57 -8.27
C ILE A 238 35.82 8.23 -7.57
N SER A 239 35.77 7.10 -8.30
CA SER A 239 36.08 5.74 -7.79
C SER A 239 37.56 5.52 -7.41
N SER A 240 38.13 6.32 -6.51
CA SER A 240 39.35 5.93 -5.80
C SER A 240 39.41 6.23 -4.31
N ILE A 241 38.70 7.21 -3.72
CA ILE A 241 38.90 7.51 -2.28
C ILE A 241 37.61 8.05 -1.62
N GLY A 242 36.94 7.27 -0.75
CA GLY A 242 36.29 7.91 0.43
C GLY A 242 34.94 7.44 1.01
N ASN A 243 34.12 6.56 0.41
CA ASN A 243 32.73 6.39 0.89
C ASN A 243 32.42 5.09 1.68
N ARG A 244 33.12 4.86 2.80
CA ARG A 244 32.77 3.78 3.75
C ARG A 244 32.29 4.22 5.14
N LEU A 245 32.18 5.52 5.42
CA LEU A 245 31.94 6.01 6.79
C LEU A 245 30.63 6.82 7.00
N PHE A 246 29.93 7.26 5.95
CA PHE A 246 28.75 8.13 6.14
C PHE A 246 27.39 7.40 6.15
N THR A 247 27.29 6.19 5.61
CA THR A 247 26.00 5.50 5.45
C THR A 247 25.43 4.94 6.76
N VAL A 248 26.28 4.66 7.76
CA VAL A 248 25.84 3.96 8.99
C VAL A 248 25.32 4.93 10.06
N LEU A 249 25.82 6.18 10.12
CA LEU A 249 25.44 7.12 11.18
C LEU A 249 24.08 7.82 10.93
N SER A 250 23.68 8.00 9.66
CA SER A 250 22.43 8.70 9.29
C SER A 250 21.17 7.85 9.52
N ILE A 251 21.28 6.53 9.46
CA ILE A 251 20.15 5.59 9.59
C ILE A 251 19.62 5.57 11.04
N PHE A 252 20.50 5.68 12.04
CA PHE A 252 20.08 5.66 13.45
C PHE A 252 19.37 6.95 13.89
N GLY A 253 19.72 8.11 13.31
CA GLY A 253 19.02 9.37 13.56
C GLY A 253 17.60 9.40 13.00
N ALA A 254 17.40 8.85 11.80
CA ALA A 254 16.09 8.76 11.16
C ALA A 254 15.14 7.81 11.93
N ILE A 255 15.63 6.63 12.37
CA ILE A 255 14.80 5.65 13.10
C ILE A 255 14.29 6.24 14.43
N ALA A 256 15.12 6.98 15.17
CA ALA A 256 14.70 7.62 16.42
C ALA A 256 13.66 8.74 16.19
N PHE A 257 13.78 9.49 15.09
CA PHE A 257 12.83 10.54 14.71
C PHE A 257 11.47 9.99 14.25
N PHE A 258 11.46 8.91 13.46
CA PHE A 258 10.22 8.24 13.05
C PHE A 258 9.46 7.58 14.21
N LEU A 259 10.16 7.01 15.20
CA LEU A 259 9.56 6.45 16.43
C LEU A 259 8.94 7.53 17.33
N GLY A 260 9.54 8.73 17.40
CA GLY A 260 8.98 9.85 18.15
C GLY A 260 7.68 10.40 17.57
N ILE A 261 7.49 10.32 16.25
CA ILE A 261 6.33 10.87 15.55
C ILE A 261 5.16 9.86 15.51
N SER A 262 5.43 8.57 15.31
CA SER A 262 4.38 7.52 15.33
C SER A 262 3.73 7.40 16.72
N TYR A 263 4.52 7.49 17.79
CA TYR A 263 4.01 7.44 19.18
C TYR A 263 3.04 8.60 19.51
N LYS A 264 3.34 9.81 19.04
CA LYS A 264 2.49 10.99 19.26
C LYS A 264 1.19 10.92 18.47
N TYR A 265 1.20 10.33 17.27
CA TYR A 265 0.02 10.17 16.41
C TYR A 265 -0.92 9.05 16.87
N SER A 266 -0.37 7.91 17.30
CA SER A 266 -1.15 6.82 17.89
C SER A 266 -1.94 7.32 19.11
N LEU A 267 -1.27 8.02 20.04
CA LEU A 267 -1.93 8.58 21.23
C LEU A 267 -3.02 9.61 20.88
N PHE A 268 -2.85 10.39 19.82
CA PHE A 268 -3.81 11.42 19.41
C PHE A 268 -5.06 10.83 18.74
N GLU A 269 -4.90 9.79 17.91
CA GLU A 269 -6.02 9.13 17.27
C GLU A 269 -6.85 8.28 18.25
N PHE A 270 -6.19 7.61 19.21
CA PHE A 270 -6.85 6.92 20.31
C PHE A 270 -7.69 7.88 21.17
N ARG A 271 -7.19 9.09 21.47
CA ARG A 271 -7.94 10.12 22.21
C ARG A 271 -9.20 10.58 21.46
N LYS A 272 -9.11 10.81 20.15
CA LYS A 272 -10.28 11.18 19.32
C LYS A 272 -11.33 10.07 19.27
N ARG A 273 -10.92 8.79 19.22
CA ARG A 273 -11.84 7.65 19.25
C ARG A 273 -12.56 7.53 20.59
N ALA A 274 -11.84 7.67 21.70
CA ALA A 274 -12.42 7.63 23.04
C ALA A 274 -13.48 8.73 23.27
N GLN A 275 -13.20 9.97 22.84
CA GLN A 275 -14.16 11.08 22.93
C GLN A 275 -15.42 10.84 22.07
N LYS A 276 -15.26 10.35 20.84
CA LYS A 276 -16.41 9.99 19.97
C LYS A 276 -17.27 8.89 20.58
N GLN A 277 -16.67 7.92 21.26
CA GLN A 277 -17.37 6.82 21.91
C GLN A 277 -18.15 7.29 23.13
N GLN A 278 -17.57 8.17 23.96
CA GLN A 278 -18.28 8.82 25.08
C GLN A 278 -19.48 9.66 24.61
N ILE A 279 -19.35 10.39 23.50
CA ILE A 279 -20.45 11.18 22.93
C ILE A 279 -21.58 10.26 22.41
N ARG A 280 -21.25 9.15 21.76
CA ARG A 280 -22.25 8.16 21.30
C ARG A 280 -23.02 7.53 22.47
N GLU A 281 -22.34 7.16 23.55
CA GLU A 281 -22.98 6.61 24.75
C GLU A 281 -23.89 7.65 25.43
N LYS A 282 -23.47 8.92 25.51
CA LYS A 282 -24.32 10.01 26.01
C LYS A 282 -25.59 10.18 25.17
N ILE A 283 -25.48 10.19 23.84
CA ILE A 283 -26.63 10.29 22.93
C ILE A 283 -27.57 9.08 23.11
N LYS A 284 -27.02 7.88 23.27
CA LYS A 284 -27.81 6.65 23.48
C LYS A 284 -28.57 6.66 24.80
N ASN A 285 -27.97 7.17 25.87
CA ASN A 285 -28.60 7.33 27.17
C ASN A 285 -29.69 8.41 27.17
N ILE A 286 -29.50 9.51 26.43
CA ILE A 286 -30.53 10.54 26.24
C ILE A 286 -31.72 9.95 25.47
N LYS A 287 -31.49 9.23 24.36
CA LYS A 287 -32.56 8.54 23.61
C LYS A 287 -33.33 7.53 24.47
N LYS A 288 -32.66 6.79 25.35
CA LYS A 288 -33.32 5.87 26.30
C LYS A 288 -34.22 6.59 27.32
N LYS A 289 -33.86 7.81 27.73
CA LYS A 289 -34.68 8.61 28.66
C LYS A 289 -35.88 9.28 27.98
N MET A 290 -35.81 9.56 26.68
CA MET A 290 -36.92 10.14 25.92
C MET A 290 -37.98 9.11 25.50
N ASN A 291 -37.60 7.84 25.39
CA ASN A 291 -38.50 6.73 25.04
C ASN A 291 -39.13 6.06 26.28
N ARG A 292 -39.09 6.72 27.43
CA ARG A 292 -39.63 6.24 28.71
C ARG A 292 -40.56 7.30 29.27
#